data_AF-A0A927Z239-F1
#
_entry.id   AF-A0A927Z239-F1
#
_cell.length_a   1.000
_cell.length_b   1.000
_cell.length_c   1.000
_cell.angle_alpha   90.00
_cell.angle_beta   90.00
_cell.angle_gamma   90.00
#
_symmetry.space_group_name_H-M   'P 1'
#
loop_
_entity.id
_entity.type
_entity.pdbx_description
1 polymer ?
#
loop_
_entity_poly.entity_id
_entity_poly.type
_entity_poly.pdbx_seq_one_letter_code
_entity_poly.pdbx_strand_id
1 'polypeptide(L)'
;MSITELSEEEFELLMCDERKIAHEKGLEKGMEKGMEMGIELGEEAGERKSKIQIINNMLKLNYSIPQICNVKGESADFVNSVLEGVVF
;
A
#
# COMPACT_ATOMS: atom_id res chain seq x y z
N MET A 1 -8.93 -3.10 56.31
CA MET A 1 -8.44 -2.66 54.99
C MET A 1 -9.64 -2.68 54.06
N SER A 2 -10.47 -1.64 54.14
CA SER A 2 -11.64 -1.48 53.27
C SER A 2 -11.15 -0.97 51.91
N ILE A 3 -11.79 -1.43 50.85
CA ILE A 3 -11.45 -1.18 49.44
C ILE A 3 -11.81 0.28 49.02
N THR A 4 -11.97 1.21 49.97
CA THR A 4 -12.63 2.51 49.73
C THR A 4 -11.73 3.72 49.72
N GLU A 5 -10.42 3.55 49.89
CA GLU A 5 -9.46 4.67 49.90
C GLU A 5 -8.27 4.30 49.01
N LEU A 6 -8.53 3.98 47.74
CA LEU A 6 -7.54 4.35 46.72
C LEU A 6 -7.41 5.87 46.85
N SER A 7 -6.22 6.36 47.17
CA SER A 7 -6.02 7.80 47.32
C SER A 7 -6.37 8.47 45.99
N GLU A 8 -6.91 9.69 46.03
CA GLU A 8 -7.27 10.44 44.81
C GLU A 8 -6.08 10.51 43.83
N GLU A 9 -4.85 10.48 44.36
CA GLU A 9 -3.58 10.41 43.63
C GLU A 9 -3.40 9.11 42.83
N GLU A 10 -3.74 7.94 43.39
CA GLU A 10 -3.63 6.64 42.70
C GLU A 10 -4.63 6.53 41.54
N PHE A 11 -5.82 7.11 41.70
CA PHE A 11 -6.84 7.17 40.65
C PHE A 11 -6.40 8.09 39.50
N GLU A 12 -5.82 9.25 39.80
CA GLU A 12 -5.32 10.19 38.79
C GLU A 12 -4.13 9.62 37.99
N LEU A 13 -3.27 8.84 38.65
CA LEU A 13 -2.15 8.13 38.03
C LEU A 13 -2.64 7.08 37.02
N LEU A 14 -3.63 6.27 37.42
CA LEU A 14 -4.22 5.23 36.57
C LEU A 14 -4.83 5.82 35.29
N MET A 15 -5.59 6.91 35.43
CA MET A 15 -6.20 7.62 34.31
C MET A 15 -5.17 8.28 33.38
N CYS A 16 -4.03 8.72 33.90
CA CYS A 16 -2.91 9.20 33.08
C CYS A 16 -2.31 8.09 32.22
N ASP A 17 -2.13 6.89 32.79
CA ASP A 17 -1.52 5.77 32.07
C ASP A 17 -2.47 5.18 31.03
N GLU A 18 -3.77 5.08 31.32
CA GLU A 18 -4.77 4.68 30.32
C GLU A 18 -4.80 5.63 29.12
N ARG A 19 -4.70 6.95 29.35
CA ARG A 19 -4.62 7.96 28.27
C ARG A 19 -3.36 7.80 27.43
N LYS A 20 -2.20 7.57 28.06
CA LYS A 20 -0.94 7.31 27.34
C LYS A 20 -1.05 6.05 26.49
N ILE A 21 -1.55 4.95 27.06
CA ILE A 21 -1.76 3.69 26.35
C ILE A 21 -2.71 3.88 25.16
N ALA A 22 -3.81 4.61 25.34
CA ALA A 22 -4.75 4.90 24.26
C ALA A 22 -4.12 5.73 23.15
N HIS A 23 -3.30 6.73 23.51
CA HIS A 23 -2.58 7.57 22.55
C HIS A 23 -1.51 6.77 21.78
N GLU A 24 -0.70 5.97 22.46
CA GLU A 24 0.30 5.09 21.85
C GLU A 24 -0.34 4.09 20.88
N LYS A 25 -1.43 3.42 21.31
CA LYS A 25 -2.19 2.51 20.43
C LYS A 25 -2.81 3.24 19.23
N GLY A 26 -3.23 4.49 19.41
CA GLY A 26 -3.76 5.31 18.32
C GLY A 26 -2.69 5.62 17.27
N LEU A 27 -1.49 6.00 17.72
CA LEU A 27 -0.35 6.25 16.85
C LEU A 27 0.13 4.99 16.14
N GLU A 28 0.30 3.89 16.87
CA GLU A 28 0.73 2.61 16.32
C GLU A 28 -0.22 2.13 15.21
N LYS A 29 -1.54 2.12 15.47
CA LYS A 29 -2.55 1.78 14.46
C LYS A 29 -2.55 2.73 13.27
N GLY A 30 -2.31 4.02 13.50
CA GLY A 30 -2.21 5.00 12.42
C GLY A 30 -1.01 4.75 11.51
N MET A 31 0.13 4.45 12.10
CA MET A 31 1.37 4.12 11.38
C MET A 31 1.26 2.81 10.61
N GLU A 32 0.75 1.76 11.25
CA GLU A 32 0.56 0.43 10.63
C GLU A 32 -0.33 0.54 9.38
N LYS A 33 -1.51 1.16 9.51
CA LYS A 33 -2.42 1.38 8.38
C LYS A 33 -1.80 2.24 7.28
N GLY A 34 -1.09 3.31 7.67
CA GLY A 34 -0.43 4.19 6.71
C GLY A 34 0.66 3.47 5.90
N MET A 35 1.42 2.61 6.57
CA MET A 35 2.48 1.81 5.95
C MET A 35 1.90 0.73 5.04
N GLU A 36 0.88 0.00 5.50
CA GLU A 36 0.20 -1.04 4.71
C GLU A 36 -0.37 -0.47 3.40
N MET A 37 -1.14 0.62 3.48
CA MET A 37 -1.67 1.31 2.29
C MET A 37 -0.56 1.84 1.37
N GLY A 38 0.52 2.37 1.96
CA GLY A 38 1.65 2.90 1.20
C GLY A 38 2.39 1.82 0.42
N ILE A 39 2.58 0.63 1.02
CA ILE A 39 3.20 -0.52 0.37
C ILE A 39 2.31 -1.04 -0.75
N GLU A 40 1.02 -1.27 -0.47
CA GLU A 40 0.08 -1.81 -1.47
C GLU A 40 -0.02 -0.92 -2.73
N LEU A 41 -0.21 0.39 -2.53
CA LEU A 41 -0.25 1.36 -3.63
C LEU A 41 1.09 1.44 -4.38
N GLY A 42 2.20 1.33 -3.65
CA GLY A 42 3.54 1.35 -4.22
C GLY A 42 3.83 0.11 -5.08
N GLU A 43 3.46 -1.07 -4.61
CA GLU A 43 3.59 -2.34 -5.31
C GLU A 43 2.70 -2.36 -6.56
N GLU A 44 1.43 -1.98 -6.47
CA GLU A 44 0.52 -1.94 -7.63
C GLU A 44 1.04 -0.96 -8.70
N ALA A 45 1.45 0.24 -8.29
CA ALA A 45 2.02 1.23 -9.20
C ALA A 45 3.34 0.74 -9.83
N GLY A 46 4.18 0.06 -9.05
CA GLY A 46 5.44 -0.52 -9.50
C GLY A 46 5.25 -1.65 -10.51
N GLU A 47 4.30 -2.55 -10.24
CA GLU A 47 3.96 -3.66 -11.13
C GLU A 47 3.40 -3.13 -12.45
N ARG A 48 2.47 -2.15 -12.40
CA ARG A 48 1.90 -1.51 -13.59
C ARG A 48 2.98 -0.85 -14.44
N LYS A 49 3.86 -0.04 -13.83
CA LYS A 49 4.98 0.60 -14.53
C LYS A 49 5.92 -0.43 -15.16
N SER A 50 6.24 -1.50 -14.43
CA SER A 50 7.11 -2.56 -14.93
C SER A 50 6.48 -3.30 -16.12
N LYS A 51 5.16 -3.55 -16.08
CA LYS A 51 4.43 -4.16 -17.19
C LYS A 51 4.54 -3.31 -18.46
N ILE A 52 4.24 -2.02 -18.34
CA ILE A 52 4.31 -1.04 -19.44
C ILE A 52 5.74 -0.94 -19.98
N GLN A 53 6.75 -0.86 -19.11
CA GLN A 53 8.15 -0.80 -19.53
C GLN A 53 8.59 -2.03 -20.33
N ILE A 54 8.20 -3.23 -19.89
CA ILE A 54 8.55 -4.46 -20.60
C ILE A 54 7.88 -4.49 -21.98
N ILE A 55 6.60 -4.13 -22.08
CA ILE A 55 5.90 -4.06 -23.38
C ILE A 55 6.58 -3.05 -24.30
N ASN A 56 6.90 -1.85 -23.79
CA ASN A 56 7.63 -0.84 -24.55
C ASN A 56 9.01 -1.34 -25.03
N ASN A 57 9.74 -2.08 -24.20
CA ASN A 57 11.03 -2.65 -24.59
C ASN A 57 10.86 -3.72 -25.67
N MET A 58 9.82 -4.56 -25.59
CA MET A 58 9.51 -5.55 -26.64
C MET A 58 9.14 -4.87 -27.95
N LEU A 59 8.31 -3.82 -27.92
CA LEU A 59 7.95 -3.03 -29.10
C LEU A 59 9.19 -2.39 -29.74
N LYS A 60 10.11 -1.83 -28.94
CA LYS A 60 11.40 -1.29 -29.41
C LYS A 60 12.30 -2.33 -30.06
N LEU A 61 12.18 -3.60 -29.65
CA LEU A 61 12.90 -4.73 -30.24
C LEU A 61 12.19 -5.31 -31.48
N ASN A 62 11.16 -4.63 -32.01
CA ASN A 62 10.36 -5.04 -33.17
C ASN A 62 9.58 -6.36 -32.96
N TYR A 63 9.23 -6.71 -31.71
CA TYR A 63 8.27 -7.80 -31.47
C TYR A 63 6.89 -7.38 -31.98
N SER A 64 6.22 -8.31 -32.65
CA SER A 64 4.83 -8.10 -33.09
C SER A 64 3.85 -8.20 -31.92
N ILE A 65 2.72 -7.49 -32.01
CA ILE A 65 1.66 -7.52 -30.99
C ILE A 65 1.23 -8.96 -30.65
N PRO A 66 1.00 -9.87 -31.63
CA PRO A 66 0.65 -11.26 -31.32
C PRO A 66 1.72 -12.00 -30.50
N GLN A 67 3.01 -11.71 -30.73
CA GLN A 67 4.10 -12.32 -29.95
C GLN A 67 4.13 -11.78 -28.53
N ILE A 68 3.91 -10.49 -28.34
CA ILE A 68 3.87 -9.85 -27.01
C ILE A 68 2.70 -10.43 -26.20
N CYS A 69 1.51 -10.50 -26.80
CA CYS A 69 0.34 -11.12 -26.16
C CYS A 69 0.60 -12.58 -25.76
N ASN A 70 1.26 -13.36 -26.61
CA ASN A 70 1.57 -14.76 -26.32
C ASN A 70 2.61 -14.93 -25.19
N VAL A 71 3.63 -14.06 -25.13
CA VAL A 71 4.69 -14.14 -24.11
C VAL A 71 4.21 -13.64 -22.74
N LYS A 72 3.40 -12.59 -22.73
CA LYS A 72 2.97 -11.90 -21.50
C LYS A 72 1.59 -12.32 -21.00
N GLY A 73 0.78 -12.96 -21.84
CA GLY A 73 -0.63 -13.26 -21.53
C GLY A 73 -1.52 -12.02 -21.49
N GLU A 74 -1.08 -10.90 -22.07
CA GLU A 74 -1.78 -9.62 -22.03
C GLU A 74 -2.68 -9.45 -23.27
N SER A 75 -3.78 -8.69 -23.14
CA SER A 75 -4.70 -8.44 -24.24
C SER A 75 -4.08 -7.56 -25.33
N ALA A 76 -4.51 -7.76 -26.58
CA ALA A 76 -4.09 -6.91 -27.69
C ALA A 76 -4.46 -5.43 -27.45
N ASP A 77 -5.61 -5.19 -26.82
CA ASP A 77 -6.08 -3.84 -26.46
C ASP A 77 -5.14 -3.14 -25.47
N PHE A 78 -4.61 -3.88 -24.49
CA PHE A 78 -3.65 -3.33 -23.54
C PHE A 78 -2.30 -3.03 -24.20
N VAL A 79 -1.82 -3.92 -25.07
CA VAL A 79 -0.59 -3.67 -25.83
C VAL A 79 -0.74 -2.47 -26.76
N ASN A 80 -1.92 -2.32 -27.40
CA ASN A 80 -2.24 -1.16 -28.23
C ASN A 80 -2.33 0.14 -27.42
N SER A 81 -2.95 0.13 -26.24
CA SER A 81 -3.01 1.34 -25.40
C SER A 81 -1.63 1.81 -24.95
N VAL A 82 -0.70 0.87 -24.70
CA VAL A 82 0.72 1.17 -24.42
C VAL A 82 1.40 1.77 -25.65
N LEU A 83 1.14 1.23 -26.86
CA LEU A 83 1.69 1.75 -28.12
C LEU A 83 1.18 3.18 -28.43
N GLU A 84 -0.11 3.44 -28.20
CA GLU A 84 -0.76 4.73 -28.43
C GLU A 84 -0.44 5.76 -27.35
N GLY A 85 0.16 5.34 -26.24
CA GLY A 85 0.51 6.22 -25.11
C GLY A 85 -0.70 6.67 -24.29
N VAL A 86 -1.81 5.93 -24.34
CA VAL A 86 -3.10 6.28 -23.67
C VAL A 86 -3.20 5.69 -22.25
N VAL A 87 -2.16 5.01 -21.77
CA VAL A 87 -2.15 4.38 -20.43
C VAL A 87 -1.86 5.41 -19.34
N PHE A 88 -2.87 5.69 -18.49
CA PHE A 88 -2.78 6.56 -17.30
C PHE A 88 -2.71 5.73 -16.00
#